data_AF-A0A849VJK6-F1
#
_entry.id   AF-A0A849VJK6-F1
#
_cell.length_a   1.000
_cell.length_b   1.000
_cell.length_c   1.000
_cell.angle_alpha   90.00
_cell.angle_beta   90.00
_cell.angle_gamma   90.00
#
_symmetry.space_group_name_H-M   'P 1'
#
loop_
_entity.id
_entity.type
_entity.pdbx_description
1 polymer ?
#
loop_
_entity_poly.entity_id
_entity_poly.type
_entity_poly.pdbx_seq_one_letter_code
_entity_poly.pdbx_strand_id
1 'polypeptide(L)'
;MSNISRFTLYLMLPTLLLLFSQATYSQGVRISGFGTVTMGSTLDSEKPLGFYKDDVQFKPESLAGVQLYSDIGSKTSATLQLTSRGMNDFDTKIEWLYLTYILDRNWSFKVGKFRTPFYNYSESLDIGYSYHWIRPPQSVYIPLFNNMEGASAMYRSVYGEIDSNLQLFYGTLHETSPGGSVDIDFMAGFSWSLQKDWLSMRASYFKSKVTIPAVFASAAIPLLPAEANPMAMPGPPGPEMPKVSVSVANAILPQGDSATNAGIALKAEFDDWMVLGEYTHNKVDDSIFTNPVGYYVSFVYFWGKFQPHITYERFDTEPQYEILDMVADTDPVKPLLRDAIGRTDEDKKTYTLGVKYNLDRGTAVKIDYSYTDFKIEVNDPVRPQLDAGVLSASVSFIF
;
A
#
# COMPACT_ATOMS: atom_id res chain seq x y z
N MET A 1 -4.66 -26.09 -25.03
CA MET A 1 -3.62 -26.89 -24.31
C MET A 1 -2.34 -26.08 -24.02
N SER A 2 -2.44 -24.78 -23.69
CA SER A 2 -1.28 -23.91 -23.38
C SER A 2 -1.18 -23.44 -21.92
N ASN A 3 -2.13 -23.81 -21.06
CA ASN A 3 -2.15 -23.37 -19.64
C ASN A 3 -1.37 -24.31 -18.72
N ILE A 4 -1.14 -25.56 -19.12
CA ILE A 4 -0.43 -26.56 -18.30
C ILE A 4 1.08 -26.26 -18.25
N SER A 5 1.68 -25.70 -19.31
CA SER A 5 3.12 -25.41 -19.33
C SER A 5 3.53 -24.20 -18.50
N ARG A 6 2.63 -23.23 -18.27
CA ARG A 6 2.88 -22.10 -17.35
C ARG A 6 2.78 -22.54 -15.89
N PHE A 7 1.88 -23.46 -15.57
CA PHE A 7 1.68 -23.99 -14.22
C PHE A 7 2.92 -24.75 -13.69
N THR A 8 3.61 -25.49 -14.56
CA THR A 8 4.88 -26.17 -14.23
C THR A 8 6.01 -25.19 -13.92
N LEU A 9 6.01 -24.00 -14.53
CA LEU A 9 7.02 -22.97 -14.30
C LEU A 9 6.87 -22.32 -12.90
N TYR A 10 5.63 -22.12 -12.43
CA TYR A 10 5.35 -21.57 -11.10
C TYR A 10 5.64 -22.55 -9.96
N LEU A 11 5.49 -23.87 -10.19
CA LEU A 11 5.83 -24.91 -9.22
C LEU A 11 7.34 -25.21 -9.14
N MET A 12 8.10 -24.89 -10.19
CA MET A 12 9.57 -25.06 -10.19
C MET A 12 10.33 -23.89 -9.54
N LEU A 13 9.74 -22.69 -9.47
CA LEU A 13 10.34 -21.52 -8.84
C LEU A 13 10.66 -21.73 -7.33
N PRO A 14 9.76 -22.25 -6.49
CA PRO A 14 10.07 -22.48 -5.08
C PRO A 14 11.16 -23.54 -4.89
N THR A 15 11.20 -24.58 -5.73
CA THR A 15 12.24 -25.62 -5.69
C THR A 15 13.59 -25.09 -6.13
N LEU A 16 13.64 -24.18 -7.12
CA LEU A 16 14.86 -23.52 -7.55
C LEU A 16 15.38 -22.53 -6.50
N LEU A 17 14.50 -21.79 -5.83
CA LEU A 17 14.86 -20.85 -4.75
C LEU A 17 15.35 -21.59 -3.48
N LEU A 18 14.77 -22.74 -3.15
CA LEU A 18 15.27 -23.62 -2.08
C LEU A 18 16.69 -24.15 -2.38
N LEU A 19 17.02 -24.39 -3.66
CA LEU A 19 18.37 -24.82 -4.06
C LEU A 19 19.40 -23.69 -4.00
N PHE A 20 18.99 -22.42 -4.14
CA PHE A 20 19.89 -21.26 -3.96
C PHE A 20 20.23 -20.96 -2.49
N SER A 21 19.43 -21.43 -1.52
CA SER A 21 19.74 -21.29 -0.09
C SER A 21 21.00 -22.05 0.35
N GLN A 22 21.43 -23.05 -0.43
CA GLN A 22 22.58 -23.91 -0.11
C GLN A 22 23.91 -23.40 -0.67
N ALA A 23 23.90 -22.34 -1.49
CA ALA A 23 25.08 -21.85 -2.17
C ALA A 23 25.18 -20.33 -2.07
N THR A 24 25.77 -19.85 -0.97
CA THR A 24 26.76 -18.75 -0.92
C THR A 24 26.93 -18.32 0.55
N TYR A 25 27.68 -19.10 1.33
CA TYR A 25 28.46 -18.56 2.45
C TYR A 25 29.81 -18.08 1.88
N SER A 26 29.76 -17.06 1.01
CA SER A 26 30.97 -16.30 0.68
C SER A 26 31.03 -15.14 1.67
N GLN A 27 32.15 -15.03 2.38
CA GLN A 27 32.39 -14.11 3.50
C GLN A 27 31.69 -12.75 3.31
N GLY A 28 30.70 -12.46 4.16
CA GLY A 28 30.11 -11.13 4.32
C GLY A 28 28.77 -10.88 3.63
N VAL A 29 28.31 -11.75 2.72
CA VAL A 29 27.01 -11.57 2.02
C VAL A 29 25.97 -12.58 2.50
N ARG A 30 24.79 -12.09 2.88
CA ARG A 30 23.61 -12.88 3.24
C ARG A 30 22.52 -12.70 2.19
N ILE A 31 21.87 -13.79 1.84
CA ILE A 31 20.73 -13.83 0.92
C ILE A 31 19.53 -14.35 1.70
N SER A 32 18.39 -13.69 1.56
CA SER A 32 17.10 -14.17 2.06
C SER A 32 16.02 -13.90 1.01
N GLY A 33 14.90 -14.60 1.09
CA GLY A 33 13.79 -14.35 0.19
C GLY A 33 12.43 -14.60 0.80
N PHE A 34 11.40 -14.18 0.06
CA PHE A 34 10.01 -14.33 0.42
C PHE A 34 9.15 -14.51 -0.83
N GLY A 35 8.00 -15.13 -0.65
CA GLY A 35 7.02 -15.27 -1.71
C GLY A 35 5.62 -15.47 -1.16
N THR A 36 4.63 -15.10 -1.96
CA THR A 36 3.24 -15.44 -1.73
C THR A 36 2.62 -15.81 -3.06
N VAL A 37 1.98 -16.98 -3.12
CA VAL A 37 1.16 -17.40 -4.26
C VAL A 37 -0.28 -17.39 -3.77
N THR A 38 -1.11 -16.58 -4.40
CA THR A 38 -2.52 -16.41 -4.04
C THR A 38 -3.41 -16.82 -5.20
N MET A 39 -4.54 -17.43 -4.88
CA MET A 39 -5.69 -17.58 -5.77
C MET A 39 -6.92 -16.96 -5.12
N GLY A 40 -7.81 -16.38 -5.91
CA GLY A 40 -9.08 -15.88 -5.41
C GLY A 40 -10.05 -15.50 -6.52
N SER A 41 -11.29 -15.21 -6.15
CA SER A 41 -12.32 -14.72 -7.05
C SER A 41 -13.37 -13.94 -6.25
N THR A 42 -14.15 -13.12 -6.95
CA THR A 42 -15.43 -12.66 -6.41
C THR A 42 -16.42 -13.82 -6.40
N LEU A 43 -17.44 -13.73 -5.54
CA LEU A 43 -18.54 -14.70 -5.52
C LEU A 43 -19.66 -14.35 -6.52
N ASP A 44 -19.59 -13.16 -7.11
CA ASP A 44 -20.58 -12.61 -8.04
C ASP A 44 -19.87 -12.05 -9.28
N SER A 45 -20.30 -12.48 -10.47
CA SER A 45 -19.77 -12.09 -11.78
C SER A 45 -20.11 -10.68 -12.20
N GLU A 46 -21.16 -10.11 -11.64
CA GLU A 46 -21.57 -8.74 -11.94
C GLU A 46 -20.87 -7.71 -11.05
N LYS A 47 -20.16 -8.17 -10.00
CA LYS A 47 -19.58 -7.32 -8.96
C LYS A 47 -18.07 -7.57 -8.79
N PRO A 48 -17.23 -7.09 -9.72
CA PRO A 48 -15.77 -7.13 -9.54
C PRO A 48 -15.34 -6.28 -8.33
N LEU A 49 -14.25 -6.68 -7.67
CA LEU A 49 -13.66 -5.92 -6.55
C LEU A 49 -12.15 -5.82 -6.73
N GLY A 50 -11.66 -4.61 -7.00
CA GLY A 50 -10.25 -4.37 -7.32
C GLY A 50 -9.84 -5.15 -8.57
N PHE A 51 -8.87 -6.06 -8.43
CA PHE A 51 -8.39 -6.91 -9.53
C PHE A 51 -9.08 -8.28 -9.60
N TYR A 52 -10.06 -8.56 -8.72
CA TYR A 52 -10.81 -9.81 -8.73
C TYR A 52 -12.11 -9.70 -9.52
N LYS A 53 -12.42 -10.80 -10.22
CA LYS A 53 -13.66 -11.04 -10.96
C LYS A 53 -14.18 -12.44 -10.59
N ASP A 54 -15.23 -12.91 -11.25
CA ASP A 54 -15.83 -14.22 -11.03
C ASP A 54 -14.95 -15.40 -11.42
N ASP A 55 -13.97 -15.19 -12.30
CA ASP A 55 -12.97 -16.20 -12.61
C ASP A 55 -11.82 -16.21 -11.61
N VAL A 56 -11.23 -17.38 -11.40
CA VAL A 56 -10.12 -17.55 -10.46
C VAL A 56 -8.89 -16.79 -10.97
N GLN A 57 -8.51 -15.74 -10.24
CA GLN A 57 -7.34 -14.94 -10.49
C GLN A 57 -6.18 -15.38 -9.59
N PHE A 58 -4.97 -15.38 -10.15
CA PHE A 58 -3.74 -15.75 -9.43
C PHE A 58 -2.76 -14.60 -9.26
N LYS A 59 -2.97 -13.50 -9.96
CA LYS A 59 -2.02 -12.37 -10.01
C LYS A 59 -2.19 -11.35 -8.87
N PRO A 60 -3.40 -10.98 -8.41
CA PRO A 60 -3.59 -9.77 -7.61
C PRO A 60 -2.67 -9.64 -6.38
N GLU A 61 -2.54 -10.69 -5.55
CA GLU A 61 -1.66 -10.68 -4.36
C GLU A 61 -0.44 -11.60 -4.49
N SER A 62 -0.23 -12.24 -5.64
CA SER A 62 0.97 -13.06 -5.82
C SER A 62 2.20 -12.18 -5.97
N LEU A 63 3.26 -12.51 -5.26
CA LEU A 63 4.53 -11.80 -5.34
C LEU A 63 5.70 -12.70 -4.95
N ALA A 64 6.90 -12.29 -5.33
CA ALA A 64 8.14 -12.88 -4.85
C ALA A 64 9.22 -11.81 -4.72
N GLY A 65 10.13 -11.99 -3.76
CA GLY A 65 11.24 -11.10 -3.55
C GLY A 65 12.49 -11.79 -3.03
N VAL A 66 13.63 -11.18 -3.32
CA VAL A 66 14.95 -11.60 -2.84
C VAL A 66 15.65 -10.37 -2.26
N GLN A 67 16.29 -10.56 -1.11
CA GLN A 67 17.07 -9.56 -0.43
C GLN A 67 18.52 -10.01 -0.30
N LEU A 68 19.43 -9.09 -0.62
CA LEU A 68 20.86 -9.22 -0.43
C LEU A 68 21.30 -8.24 0.65
N TYR A 69 22.07 -8.73 1.60
CA TYR A 69 22.65 -7.97 2.70
C TYR A 69 24.16 -8.20 2.70
N SER A 70 24.96 -7.14 2.86
CA SER A 70 26.41 -7.27 2.95
C SER A 70 27.00 -6.36 4.02
N ASP A 71 27.84 -6.90 4.89
CA ASP A 71 28.67 -6.12 5.81
C ASP A 71 29.89 -5.58 5.02
N ILE A 72 29.86 -4.29 4.68
CA ILE A 72 30.95 -3.64 3.91
C ILE A 72 32.03 -3.01 4.80
N GLY A 73 31.82 -3.02 6.12
CA GLY A 73 32.77 -2.57 7.13
C GLY A 73 32.28 -2.91 8.53
N SER A 74 33.02 -2.49 9.57
CA SER A 74 32.67 -2.83 10.97
C SER A 74 31.41 -2.13 11.50
N LYS A 75 30.96 -1.06 10.85
CA LYS A 75 29.80 -0.25 11.23
C LYS A 75 28.86 0.04 10.06
N THR A 76 29.14 -0.50 8.88
CA THR A 76 28.41 -0.16 7.65
C THR A 76 27.98 -1.42 6.93
N SER A 77 26.72 -1.46 6.54
CA SER A 77 26.16 -2.52 5.69
C SER A 77 25.40 -1.97 4.50
N ALA A 78 25.29 -2.77 3.45
CA ALA A 78 24.51 -2.49 2.25
C ALA A 78 23.34 -3.47 2.16
N THR A 79 22.18 -2.99 1.71
CA THR A 79 20.97 -3.81 1.47
C THR A 79 20.42 -3.52 0.08
N LEU A 80 20.10 -4.58 -0.67
CA LEU A 80 19.38 -4.56 -1.94
C LEU A 80 18.19 -5.51 -1.84
N GLN A 81 17.00 -5.07 -2.23
CA GLN A 81 15.81 -5.91 -2.36
C GLN A 81 15.20 -5.77 -3.74
N LEU A 82 14.98 -6.90 -4.40
CA LEU A 82 14.23 -7.02 -5.65
C LEU A 82 12.87 -7.63 -5.35
N THR A 83 11.80 -7.11 -5.96
CA THR A 83 10.45 -7.67 -5.79
C THR A 83 9.70 -7.64 -7.11
N SER A 84 8.98 -8.73 -7.37
CA SER A 84 8.14 -8.93 -8.55
C SER A 84 6.72 -9.20 -8.07
N ARG A 85 5.74 -8.45 -8.58
CA ARG A 85 4.32 -8.52 -8.17
C ARG A 85 3.44 -8.90 -9.36
N GLY A 86 2.54 -9.85 -9.14
CA GLY A 86 1.64 -10.36 -10.16
C GLY A 86 0.68 -9.30 -10.71
N MET A 87 0.22 -8.36 -9.87
CA MET A 87 -0.61 -7.22 -10.28
C MET A 87 0.07 -6.31 -11.33
N ASN A 88 1.41 -6.31 -11.38
CA ASN A 88 2.22 -5.56 -12.34
C ASN A 88 2.85 -6.50 -13.39
N ASP A 89 2.17 -7.59 -13.73
CA ASP A 89 2.64 -8.61 -14.67
C ASP A 89 4.02 -9.20 -14.33
N PHE A 90 4.34 -9.26 -13.03
CA PHE A 90 5.62 -9.72 -12.52
C PHE A 90 6.83 -8.87 -12.97
N ASP A 91 6.60 -7.61 -13.35
CA ASP A 91 7.68 -6.65 -13.57
C ASP A 91 8.49 -6.46 -12.28
N THR A 92 9.81 -6.67 -12.38
CA THR A 92 10.70 -6.71 -11.21
C THR A 92 11.24 -5.32 -10.94
N LYS A 93 11.05 -4.85 -9.69
CA LYS A 93 11.51 -3.54 -9.24
C LYS A 93 12.56 -3.67 -8.14
N ILE A 94 13.44 -2.68 -8.08
CA ILE A 94 14.30 -2.43 -6.93
C ILE A 94 13.43 -1.72 -5.89
N GLU A 95 13.03 -2.46 -4.86
CA GLU A 95 12.28 -1.90 -3.73
C GLU A 95 13.23 -1.16 -2.80
N TRP A 96 14.32 -1.80 -2.39
CA TRP A 96 15.30 -1.25 -1.47
C TRP A 96 16.69 -1.25 -2.09
N LEU A 97 17.42 -0.15 -1.90
CA LEU A 97 18.84 -0.01 -2.20
C LEU A 97 19.41 1.06 -1.27
N TYR A 98 19.97 0.65 -0.14
CA TYR A 98 20.45 1.60 0.87
C TYR A 98 21.69 1.11 1.61
N LEU A 99 22.42 2.07 2.17
CA LEU A 99 23.48 1.84 3.14
C LEU A 99 22.96 2.11 4.55
N THR A 100 23.37 1.31 5.51
CA THR A 100 23.15 1.54 6.95
C THR A 100 24.48 1.81 7.63
N TYR A 101 24.55 2.87 8.45
CA TYR A 101 25.68 3.16 9.32
C TYR A 101 25.26 3.12 10.79
N ILE A 102 25.89 2.25 11.57
CA ILE A 102 25.66 2.11 13.02
C ILE A 102 26.71 2.97 13.74
N LEU A 103 26.30 4.13 14.24
CA LEU A 103 27.20 5.02 14.95
C LEU A 103 27.59 4.40 16.30
N ASP A 104 26.58 3.97 17.06
CA ASP A 104 26.69 3.31 18.36
C ASP A 104 25.44 2.44 18.63
N ARG A 105 25.25 2.01 19.89
CA ARG A 105 24.11 1.15 20.30
C ARG A 105 22.75 1.84 20.21
N ASN A 106 22.72 3.17 20.22
CA ASN A 106 21.51 3.99 20.24
C ASN A 106 21.21 4.56 18.85
N TRP A 107 22.23 4.95 18.07
CA TRP A 107 22.07 5.63 16.79
C TRP A 107 22.45 4.78 15.59
N SER A 108 21.54 4.72 14.61
CA SER A 108 21.83 4.22 13.26
C SER A 108 21.22 5.10 12.19
N PHE A 109 21.89 5.21 11.04
CA PHE A 109 21.49 6.04 9.92
C PHE A 109 21.31 5.18 8.67
N LYS A 110 20.30 5.47 7.85
CA LYS A 110 20.12 4.86 6.53
C LYS A 110 20.21 5.95 5.46
N VAL A 111 20.82 5.66 4.31
CA VAL A 111 20.81 6.53 3.12
C VAL A 111 20.62 5.71 1.85
N GLY A 112 19.76 6.17 0.95
CA GLY A 112 19.42 5.50 -0.30
C GLY A 112 17.90 5.36 -0.48
N LYS A 113 17.49 4.33 -1.21
CA LYS A 113 16.08 3.99 -1.45
C LYS A 113 15.59 3.00 -0.40
N PHE A 114 14.59 3.36 0.38
CA PHE A 114 13.99 2.50 1.41
C PHE A 114 12.49 2.72 1.55
N ARG A 115 11.81 1.75 2.17
CA ARG A 115 10.37 1.80 2.41
C ARG A 115 9.95 3.00 3.25
N THR A 116 8.84 3.62 2.89
CA THR A 116 8.24 4.68 3.70
C THR A 116 7.63 4.10 5.01
N PRO A 117 8.03 4.57 6.19
CA PRO A 117 7.65 3.94 7.47
C PRO A 117 6.28 4.42 7.98
N PHE A 118 5.27 4.47 7.11
CA PHE A 118 3.95 5.01 7.40
C PHE A 118 3.12 4.18 8.38
N TYR A 119 3.10 2.87 8.15
CA TYR A 119 2.19 1.93 8.78
C TYR A 119 2.94 0.97 9.71
N ASN A 120 2.19 0.23 10.54
CA ASN A 120 2.78 -0.78 11.43
C ASN A 120 3.54 -1.87 10.65
N TYR A 121 2.97 -2.35 9.55
CA TYR A 121 3.60 -3.36 8.70
C TYR A 121 4.36 -2.78 7.50
N SER A 122 4.67 -1.48 7.46
CA SER A 122 5.36 -0.88 6.30
C SER A 122 6.57 -1.68 5.82
N GLU A 123 7.52 -1.99 6.72
CA GLU A 123 8.77 -2.70 6.37
C GLU A 123 8.56 -4.19 6.03
N SER A 124 7.40 -4.78 6.35
CA SER A 124 7.11 -6.19 6.11
C SER A 124 5.85 -6.42 5.25
N LEU A 125 5.34 -5.38 4.59
CA LEU A 125 4.05 -5.42 3.90
C LEU A 125 4.03 -6.46 2.77
N ASP A 126 5.14 -6.61 2.06
CA ASP A 126 5.27 -7.62 1.00
C ASP A 126 5.53 -9.03 1.56
N ILE A 127 5.90 -9.16 2.84
CA ILE A 127 6.21 -10.45 3.45
C ILE A 127 4.91 -11.02 4.00
N GLY A 128 4.12 -11.68 3.14
CA GLY A 128 2.83 -12.27 3.51
C GLY A 128 2.90 -13.17 4.75
N TYR A 129 4.02 -13.87 4.97
CA TYR A 129 4.21 -14.70 6.17
C TYR A 129 4.18 -13.90 7.49
N SER A 130 4.50 -12.60 7.47
CA SER A 130 4.64 -11.74 8.67
C SER A 130 3.32 -11.38 9.36
N TYR A 131 2.17 -11.57 8.70
CA TYR A 131 0.85 -11.27 9.24
C TYR A 131 -0.15 -12.40 8.96
N HIS A 132 -1.36 -12.29 9.52
CA HIS A 132 -2.40 -13.32 9.45
C HIS A 132 -3.20 -13.26 8.15
N TRP A 133 -3.52 -12.06 7.66
CA TRP A 133 -4.30 -11.85 6.43
C TRP A 133 -3.61 -12.34 5.15
N ILE A 134 -4.40 -12.65 4.13
CA ILE A 134 -3.94 -12.67 2.73
C ILE A 134 -3.76 -11.25 2.22
N ARG A 135 -4.74 -10.38 2.50
CA ARG A 135 -4.74 -8.97 2.13
C ARG A 135 -4.80 -8.11 3.39
N PRO A 136 -3.74 -7.33 3.70
CA PRO A 136 -3.79 -6.35 4.78
C PRO A 136 -4.97 -5.37 4.58
N PRO A 137 -5.54 -4.82 5.67
CA PRO A 137 -6.68 -3.90 5.61
C PRO A 137 -6.45 -2.74 4.63
N GLN A 138 -7.22 -2.70 3.55
CA GLN A 138 -7.09 -1.75 2.44
C GLN A 138 -7.54 -0.34 2.84
N SER A 139 -8.32 -0.23 3.91
CA SER A 139 -8.65 1.05 4.55
C SER A 139 -7.43 1.83 5.04
N VAL A 140 -6.39 1.13 5.50
CA VAL A 140 -5.17 1.71 6.08
C VAL A 140 -3.98 1.58 5.14
N TYR A 141 -3.76 0.39 4.59
CA TYR A 141 -2.59 0.08 3.76
C TYR A 141 -2.80 0.50 2.31
N ILE A 142 -2.95 1.80 2.08
CA ILE A 142 -3.16 2.38 0.76
C ILE A 142 -1.80 2.51 0.05
N PRO A 143 -1.64 1.95 -1.16
CA PRO A 143 -0.34 1.88 -1.85
C PRO A 143 0.03 3.18 -2.57
N LEU A 144 -0.20 4.35 -1.97
CA LEU A 144 0.06 5.62 -2.66
C LEU A 144 1.56 5.89 -2.84
N PHE A 145 2.38 5.65 -1.80
CA PHE A 145 3.82 5.96 -1.83
C PHE A 145 4.61 4.89 -1.07
N ASN A 146 5.13 3.88 -1.79
CA ASN A 146 5.75 2.72 -1.13
C ASN A 146 7.18 2.99 -0.66
N ASN A 147 8.02 3.63 -1.48
CA ASN A 147 9.44 3.80 -1.19
C ASN A 147 9.86 5.27 -1.36
N MET A 148 10.85 5.71 -0.60
CA MET A 148 11.47 7.03 -0.75
C MET A 148 12.96 6.90 -1.00
N GLU A 149 13.53 7.89 -1.66
CA GLU A 149 14.96 8.10 -1.81
C GLU A 149 15.40 9.24 -0.91
N GLY A 150 16.27 8.95 0.06
CA GLY A 150 16.68 9.96 1.04
C GLY A 150 17.51 9.39 2.16
N ALA A 151 17.30 9.92 3.36
CA ALA A 151 17.99 9.50 4.56
C ALA A 151 17.04 9.34 5.75
N SER A 152 17.40 8.47 6.68
CA SER A 152 16.74 8.36 7.99
C SER A 152 17.73 8.18 9.12
N ALA A 153 17.34 8.65 10.30
CA ALA A 153 18.06 8.46 11.55
C ALA A 153 17.14 7.73 12.53
N MET A 154 17.64 6.65 13.12
CA MET A 154 16.95 5.85 14.13
C MET A 154 17.66 6.03 15.47
N TYR A 155 16.89 6.38 16.50
CA TYR A 155 17.30 6.42 17.88
C TYR A 155 16.57 5.36 18.70
N ARG A 156 17.34 4.44 19.28
CA ARG A 156 16.86 3.36 20.14
C ARG A 156 17.17 3.69 21.60
N SER A 157 16.22 3.49 22.48
CA SER A 157 16.36 3.75 23.91
C SER A 157 15.49 2.79 24.71
N VAL A 158 15.85 2.60 25.99
CA VAL A 158 15.09 1.78 26.94
C VAL A 158 14.76 2.64 28.14
N TYR A 159 13.47 2.76 28.47
CA TYR A 159 12.97 3.53 29.61
C TYR A 159 12.26 2.60 30.59
N GLY A 160 13.01 2.09 31.58
CA GLY A 160 12.51 1.04 32.47
C GLY A 160 12.28 -0.24 31.67
N GLU A 161 11.02 -0.64 31.52
CA GLU A 161 10.58 -1.83 30.77
C GLU A 161 10.11 -1.49 29.34
N ILE A 162 10.22 -0.22 28.92
CA ILE A 162 9.73 0.25 27.62
C ILE A 162 10.89 0.33 26.62
N ASP A 163 10.82 -0.46 25.56
CA ASP A 163 11.66 -0.32 24.39
C ASP A 163 11.11 0.77 23.47
N SER A 164 11.95 1.74 23.11
CA SER A 164 11.57 2.91 22.31
C SER A 164 12.45 3.03 21.06
N ASN A 165 11.81 3.10 19.89
CA ASN A 165 12.45 3.23 18.59
C ASN A 165 11.86 4.44 17.84
N LEU A 166 12.59 5.56 17.80
CA LEU A 166 12.21 6.76 17.07
C LEU A 166 13.00 6.85 15.77
N GLN A 167 12.30 6.92 14.64
CA GLN A 167 12.86 7.14 13.32
C GLN A 167 12.45 8.52 12.79
N LEU A 168 13.43 9.33 12.43
CA LEU A 168 13.23 10.56 11.65
C LEU A 168 13.67 10.29 10.21
N PHE A 169 12.95 10.82 9.23
CA PHE A 169 13.28 10.61 7.82
C PHE A 169 13.03 11.86 6.98
N TYR A 170 13.82 11.99 5.91
CA TYR A 170 13.69 13.02 4.89
C TYR A 170 14.07 12.43 3.54
N GLY A 171 13.26 12.66 2.51
CA GLY A 171 13.54 12.15 1.18
C GLY A 171 12.59 12.68 0.12
N THR A 172 12.64 12.05 -1.04
CA THR A 172 11.82 12.34 -2.22
C THR A 172 11.28 11.03 -2.81
N LEU A 173 10.30 11.12 -3.70
CA LEU A 173 9.80 9.99 -4.47
C LEU A 173 9.51 10.47 -5.89
N HIS A 174 9.98 9.72 -6.89
CA HIS A 174 9.62 9.94 -8.28
C HIS A 174 9.24 8.60 -8.89
N GLU A 175 7.98 8.43 -9.24
CA GLU A 175 7.46 7.21 -9.86
C GLU A 175 6.63 7.54 -11.10
N THR A 176 6.70 6.69 -12.12
CA THR A 176 5.84 6.81 -13.30
C THR A 176 4.73 5.78 -13.22
N SER A 177 3.48 6.25 -13.24
CA SER A 177 2.30 5.40 -13.37
C SER A 177 1.79 5.43 -14.83
N PRO A 178 0.95 4.47 -15.26
CA PRO A 178 0.24 4.57 -16.54
C PRO A 178 -0.58 5.85 -16.70
N GLY A 179 -0.95 6.49 -15.58
CA GLY A 179 -1.71 7.74 -15.52
C GLY A 179 -0.90 9.04 -15.56
N GLY A 180 0.43 8.95 -15.51
CA GLY A 180 1.33 10.10 -15.35
C GLY A 180 2.30 9.94 -14.19
N SER A 181 3.19 10.91 -14.02
CA SER A 181 4.17 10.94 -12.93
C SER A 181 3.49 11.16 -11.58
N VAL A 182 3.93 10.40 -10.58
CA VAL A 182 3.67 10.62 -9.16
C VAL A 182 4.97 11.10 -8.56
N ASP A 183 5.01 12.39 -8.23
CA ASP A 183 6.22 13.04 -7.73
C ASP A 183 5.99 13.57 -6.32
N ILE A 184 6.99 13.38 -5.46
CA ILE A 184 7.04 13.93 -4.11
C ILE A 184 8.35 14.71 -3.97
N ASP A 185 8.26 16.03 -4.11
CA ASP A 185 9.40 16.95 -4.08
C ASP A 185 10.16 16.88 -2.76
N PHE A 186 9.42 16.69 -1.67
CA PHE A 186 9.98 16.32 -0.39
C PHE A 186 8.96 15.54 0.44
N MET A 187 9.48 14.69 1.32
CA MET A 187 8.76 14.03 2.38
C MET A 187 9.61 14.05 3.63
N ALA A 188 9.05 14.56 4.73
CA ALA A 188 9.73 14.64 6.01
C ALA A 188 8.78 14.23 7.13
N GLY A 189 9.27 13.44 8.08
CA GLY A 189 8.43 12.99 9.17
C GLY A 189 9.14 12.14 10.20
N PHE A 190 8.33 11.54 11.06
CA PHE A 190 8.78 10.59 12.05
C PHE A 190 7.89 9.35 12.10
N SER A 191 8.47 8.26 12.58
CA SER A 191 7.72 7.14 13.11
C SER A 191 8.31 6.74 14.46
N TRP A 192 7.47 6.47 15.45
CA TRP A 192 7.89 6.15 16.80
C TRP A 192 7.17 4.90 17.25
N SER A 193 7.93 3.88 17.66
CA SER A 193 7.38 2.65 18.21
C SER A 193 7.80 2.49 19.66
N LEU A 194 6.83 2.15 20.50
CA LEU A 194 7.00 1.84 21.92
C LEU A 194 6.52 0.42 22.14
N GLN A 195 7.29 -0.37 22.87
CA GLN A 195 6.93 -1.73 23.22
C GLN A 195 7.15 -1.95 24.71
N LYS A 196 6.17 -2.56 25.37
CA LYS A 196 6.24 -2.98 26.76
C LYS A 196 5.46 -4.29 26.92
N ASP A 197 6.16 -5.35 27.32
CA ASP A 197 5.59 -6.68 27.57
C ASP A 197 4.72 -7.17 26.39
N TRP A 198 3.40 -7.17 26.59
CA TRP A 198 2.38 -7.61 25.64
C TRP A 198 1.84 -6.49 24.74
N LEU A 199 2.21 -5.24 24.97
CA LEU A 199 1.67 -4.07 24.28
C LEU A 199 2.72 -3.38 23.41
N SER A 200 2.39 -3.16 22.15
CA SER A 200 3.16 -2.35 21.21
C SER A 200 2.29 -1.22 20.68
N MET A 201 2.86 -0.02 20.62
CA MET A 201 2.23 1.17 20.07
C MET A 201 3.13 1.75 18.99
N ARG A 202 2.54 2.27 17.91
CA ARG A 202 3.26 3.02 16.88
C ARG A 202 2.52 4.31 16.58
N ALA A 203 3.25 5.40 16.44
CA ALA A 203 2.73 6.66 15.92
C ALA A 203 3.58 7.09 14.72
N SER A 204 2.95 7.66 13.70
CA SER A 204 3.63 8.22 12.53
C SER A 204 3.00 9.55 12.14
N TYR A 205 3.84 10.47 11.68
CA TYR A 205 3.40 11.73 11.08
C TYR A 205 4.41 12.18 10.05
N PHE A 206 3.93 12.61 8.88
CA PHE A 206 4.79 13.19 7.87
C PHE A 206 4.07 14.26 7.06
N LYS A 207 4.88 15.17 6.52
CA LYS A 207 4.47 16.20 5.58
C LYS A 207 5.22 16.02 4.27
N SER A 208 4.53 16.23 3.17
CA SER A 208 5.11 16.17 1.84
C SER A 208 4.57 17.26 0.93
N LYS A 209 5.23 17.44 -0.22
CA LYS A 209 4.68 18.14 -1.38
C LYS A 209 4.47 17.14 -2.50
N VAL A 210 3.24 17.02 -2.99
CA VAL A 210 2.85 15.94 -3.90
C VAL A 210 2.35 16.49 -5.23
N THR A 211 2.76 15.82 -6.29
CA THR A 211 2.19 15.96 -7.62
C THR A 211 1.62 14.61 -8.01
N ILE A 212 0.31 14.53 -8.21
CA ILE A 212 -0.39 13.28 -8.45
C ILE A 212 -1.26 13.44 -9.71
N PRO A 213 -1.24 12.48 -10.65
CA PRO A 213 -2.01 12.60 -11.87
C PRO A 213 -3.51 12.46 -11.61
N ALA A 214 -4.31 12.98 -12.54
CA ALA A 214 -5.77 13.03 -12.52
C ALA A 214 -6.51 11.68 -12.41
N VAL A 215 -5.79 10.56 -12.38
CA VAL A 215 -6.37 9.21 -12.50
C VAL A 215 -7.30 8.83 -11.36
N PHE A 216 -7.15 9.42 -10.17
CA PHE A 216 -8.07 9.15 -9.06
C PHE A 216 -9.32 10.05 -9.08
N ALA A 217 -9.45 10.94 -10.08
CA ALA A 217 -10.65 11.72 -10.36
C ALA A 217 -11.04 11.59 -11.84
N SER A 218 -11.22 10.35 -12.31
CA SER A 218 -11.50 10.02 -13.71
C SER A 218 -12.69 10.81 -14.28
N ALA A 219 -13.72 11.08 -13.48
CA ALA A 219 -14.89 11.86 -13.86
C ALA A 219 -14.59 13.36 -14.09
N ALA A 220 -13.52 13.89 -13.50
CA ALA A 220 -13.08 15.28 -13.71
C ALA A 220 -12.20 15.44 -14.96
N ILE A 221 -11.56 14.36 -15.45
CA ILE A 221 -10.67 14.38 -16.62
C ILE A 221 -11.34 15.02 -17.86
N PRO A 222 -12.59 14.66 -18.23
CA PRO A 222 -13.26 15.28 -19.38
C PRO A 222 -13.52 16.78 -19.23
N LEU A 223 -13.48 17.32 -18.01
CA LEU A 223 -13.70 18.74 -17.72
C LEU A 223 -12.40 19.56 -17.80
N LEU A 224 -11.23 18.91 -17.81
CA LEU A 224 -9.93 19.57 -17.88
C LEU A 224 -9.70 20.21 -19.26
N PRO A 225 -9.02 21.37 -19.31
CA PRO A 225 -8.50 21.94 -20.55
C PRO A 225 -7.41 21.03 -21.14
N ALA A 226 -7.17 21.13 -22.46
CA ALA A 226 -6.29 20.20 -23.17
C ALA A 226 -4.85 20.22 -22.65
N GLU A 227 -4.37 21.39 -22.22
CA GLU A 227 -3.03 21.61 -21.69
C GLU A 227 -2.82 20.98 -20.30
N ALA A 228 -3.91 20.78 -19.55
CA ALA A 228 -3.88 20.18 -18.21
C ALA A 228 -4.29 18.70 -18.22
N ASN A 229 -4.71 18.15 -19.36
CA ASN A 229 -5.13 16.76 -19.47
C ASN A 229 -3.94 15.87 -19.89
N PRO A 230 -3.35 15.08 -18.97
CA PRO A 230 -2.19 14.24 -19.28
C PRO A 230 -2.52 13.09 -20.26
N MET A 231 -3.82 12.80 -20.47
CA MET A 231 -4.33 11.76 -21.36
C MET A 231 -4.87 12.34 -22.69
N ALA A 232 -4.64 13.62 -22.98
CA ALA A 232 -5.05 14.22 -24.24
C ALA A 232 -4.31 13.57 -25.42
N MET A 233 -4.96 12.66 -26.12
CA MET A 233 -4.45 12.12 -27.38
C MET A 233 -4.70 13.11 -28.52
N PRO A 234 -3.77 13.26 -29.48
CA PRO A 234 -4.05 13.95 -30.73
C PRO A 234 -5.15 13.17 -31.47
N GLY A 235 -6.36 13.72 -31.50
CA GLY A 235 -7.51 13.13 -32.16
C GLY A 235 -8.51 14.20 -32.59
N PRO A 236 -9.47 13.89 -33.47
CA PRO A 236 -10.52 14.82 -33.83
C PRO A 236 -11.25 15.25 -32.54
N PRO A 237 -11.53 16.56 -32.36
CA PRO A 237 -12.19 17.03 -31.16
C PRO A 237 -13.53 16.29 -31.00
N GLY A 238 -13.73 15.70 -29.82
CA GLY A 238 -15.05 15.19 -29.41
C GLY A 238 -16.07 16.34 -29.31
N PRO A 239 -17.32 16.05 -28.94
CA PRO A 239 -18.30 17.10 -28.67
C PRO A 239 -17.73 18.12 -27.66
N GLU A 240 -17.87 19.41 -27.96
CA GLU A 240 -17.41 20.49 -27.09
C GLU A 240 -18.16 20.41 -25.74
N MET A 241 -17.45 19.92 -24.73
CA MET A 241 -17.90 19.93 -23.34
C MET A 241 -17.43 21.22 -22.66
N PRO A 242 -18.22 21.82 -21.77
CA PRO A 242 -17.74 22.91 -20.90
C PRO A 242 -16.45 22.48 -20.18
N LYS A 243 -15.45 23.36 -20.19
CA LYS A 243 -14.14 23.13 -19.58
C LYS A 243 -13.95 24.03 -18.38
N VAL A 244 -13.26 23.53 -17.36
CA VAL A 244 -12.83 24.37 -16.24
C VAL A 244 -11.68 25.28 -16.70
N SER A 245 -11.51 26.42 -16.02
CA SER A 245 -10.34 27.28 -16.25
C SER A 245 -9.05 26.57 -15.83
N VAL A 246 -7.90 27.06 -16.30
CA VAL A 246 -6.59 26.54 -15.88
C VAL A 246 -6.39 26.63 -14.36
N SER A 247 -6.89 27.70 -13.72
CA SER A 247 -6.80 27.85 -12.27
C SER A 247 -7.59 26.78 -11.52
N VAL A 248 -8.79 26.43 -11.99
CA VAL A 248 -9.60 25.35 -11.42
C VAL A 248 -8.99 23.99 -11.73
N ALA A 249 -8.44 23.79 -12.93
CA ALA A 249 -7.72 22.56 -13.28
C ALA A 249 -6.54 22.30 -12.33
N ASN A 250 -5.80 23.34 -11.92
CA ASN A 250 -4.72 23.21 -10.96
C ASN A 250 -5.21 22.86 -9.53
N ALA A 251 -6.41 23.29 -9.14
CA ALA A 251 -7.02 22.87 -7.87
C ALA A 251 -7.61 21.44 -7.91
N ILE A 252 -7.81 20.89 -9.12
CA ILE A 252 -8.22 19.49 -9.30
C ILE A 252 -6.98 18.58 -9.27
N LEU A 253 -5.90 19.00 -9.93
CA LEU A 253 -4.68 18.23 -10.09
C LEU A 253 -3.61 18.75 -9.15
N PRO A 254 -3.34 18.10 -8.01
CA PRO A 254 -2.35 18.63 -7.11
C PRO A 254 -0.99 18.63 -7.79
N GLN A 255 -0.36 19.81 -7.77
CA GLN A 255 0.90 20.10 -8.44
C GLN A 255 1.83 20.78 -7.44
N GLY A 256 2.55 19.96 -6.67
CA GLY A 256 3.41 20.42 -5.58
C GLY A 256 2.62 20.86 -4.34
N ASP A 257 1.40 20.33 -4.17
CA ASP A 257 0.51 20.69 -3.06
C ASP A 257 0.93 20.02 -1.77
N SER A 258 0.63 20.68 -0.65
CA SER A 258 0.99 20.15 0.66
C SER A 258 0.10 18.97 1.02
N ALA A 259 0.73 17.86 1.41
CA ALA A 259 0.03 16.71 1.96
C ALA A 259 0.52 16.41 3.38
N THR A 260 -0.39 15.99 4.25
CA THR A 260 -0.09 15.49 5.59
C THR A 260 -0.71 14.13 5.80
N ASN A 261 -0.01 13.30 6.57
CA ASN A 261 -0.44 11.95 6.83
C ASN A 261 -0.07 11.63 8.28
N ALA A 262 -1.01 11.08 9.03
CA ALA A 262 -0.86 10.73 10.42
C ALA A 262 -1.39 9.32 10.66
N GLY A 263 -0.72 8.56 11.53
CA GLY A 263 -1.11 7.20 11.87
C GLY A 263 -0.85 6.85 13.32
N ILE A 264 -1.72 6.02 13.89
CA ILE A 264 -1.50 5.36 15.17
C ILE A 264 -1.88 3.89 15.06
N ALA A 265 -1.03 3.00 15.58
CA ALA A 265 -1.28 1.58 15.66
C ALA A 265 -1.11 1.08 17.09
N LEU A 266 -1.94 0.12 17.47
CA LEU A 266 -1.91 -0.59 18.74
C LEU A 266 -1.92 -2.09 18.46
N LYS A 267 -0.98 -2.82 19.05
CA LYS A 267 -0.93 -4.29 19.01
C LYS A 267 -0.80 -4.81 20.43
N ALA A 268 -1.73 -5.67 20.84
CA ALA A 268 -1.74 -6.33 22.13
C ALA A 268 -1.67 -7.85 21.93
N GLU A 269 -0.74 -8.52 22.60
CA GLU A 269 -0.51 -9.98 22.52
C GLU A 269 -0.55 -10.59 23.92
N PHE A 270 -1.67 -11.20 24.29
CA PHE A 270 -1.90 -11.74 25.63
C PHE A 270 -2.41 -13.18 25.55
N ASP A 271 -1.76 -14.08 26.28
CA ASP A 271 -2.01 -15.52 26.23
C ASP A 271 -2.01 -16.04 24.78
N ASP A 272 -3.13 -16.65 24.36
CA ASP A 272 -3.37 -17.16 23.01
C ASP A 272 -4.06 -16.13 22.10
N TRP A 273 -4.07 -14.84 22.43
CA TRP A 273 -4.75 -13.80 21.65
C TRP A 273 -3.81 -12.72 21.14
N MET A 274 -4.11 -12.21 19.95
CA MET A 274 -3.58 -10.95 19.45
C MET A 274 -4.72 -10.05 18.99
N VAL A 275 -4.70 -8.80 19.46
CA VAL A 275 -5.57 -7.73 19.00
C VAL A 275 -4.71 -6.66 18.37
N LEU A 276 -5.08 -6.21 17.18
CA LEU A 276 -4.36 -5.19 16.43
C LEU A 276 -5.36 -4.18 15.90
N GLY A 277 -5.08 -2.90 16.07
CA GLY A 277 -5.82 -1.83 15.42
C GLY A 277 -4.89 -0.77 14.90
N GLU A 278 -5.30 -0.12 13.82
CA GLU A 278 -4.56 0.98 13.21
C GLU A 278 -5.55 2.00 12.67
N TYR A 279 -5.21 3.27 12.82
CA TYR A 279 -5.97 4.41 12.35
C TYR A 279 -5.03 5.29 11.56
N THR A 280 -5.47 5.77 10.39
CA THR A 280 -4.75 6.70 9.54
C THR A 280 -5.66 7.83 9.08
N HIS A 281 -5.06 9.01 8.93
CA HIS A 281 -5.70 10.17 8.35
C HIS A 281 -4.75 10.83 7.37
N ASN A 282 -5.21 11.04 6.14
CA ASN A 282 -4.42 11.65 5.09
C ASN A 282 -5.16 12.89 4.57
N LYS A 283 -4.40 13.94 4.29
CA LYS A 283 -4.92 15.20 3.78
C LYS A 283 -4.05 15.68 2.63
N VAL A 284 -4.68 16.17 1.57
CA VAL A 284 -4.01 16.90 0.48
C VAL A 284 -4.69 18.25 0.38
N ASP A 285 -3.93 19.32 0.57
CA ASP A 285 -4.44 20.68 0.43
C ASP A 285 -4.74 20.97 -1.06
N ASP A 286 -5.75 21.82 -1.32
CA ASP A 286 -6.06 22.37 -2.64
C ASP A 286 -6.22 21.33 -3.77
N SER A 287 -6.81 20.16 -3.46
CA SER A 287 -6.95 19.03 -4.39
C SER A 287 -8.38 18.51 -4.46
N ILE A 288 -8.75 17.86 -5.58
CA ILE A 288 -9.98 17.08 -5.68
C ILE A 288 -9.93 15.77 -4.87
N PHE A 289 -8.73 15.34 -4.46
CA PHE A 289 -8.60 14.14 -3.65
C PHE A 289 -9.21 14.35 -2.28
N THR A 290 -10.00 13.36 -1.87
CA THR A 290 -10.62 13.34 -0.56
C THR A 290 -9.57 13.30 0.55
N ASN A 291 -9.97 13.63 1.78
CA ASN A 291 -9.14 13.49 2.98
C ASN A 291 -9.48 12.19 3.73
N PRO A 292 -8.99 11.02 3.29
CA PRO A 292 -9.46 9.75 3.82
C PRO A 292 -9.10 9.56 5.29
N VAL A 293 -10.04 8.99 6.02
CA VAL A 293 -9.84 8.39 7.34
C VAL A 293 -10.00 6.88 7.19
N GLY A 294 -8.95 6.14 7.50
CA GLY A 294 -8.92 4.69 7.43
C GLY A 294 -8.69 4.09 8.80
N TYR A 295 -9.42 3.05 9.17
CA TYR A 295 -9.08 2.29 10.36
C TYR A 295 -9.53 0.83 10.29
N TYR A 296 -8.85 -0.01 11.06
CA TYR A 296 -9.28 -1.39 11.27
C TYR A 296 -9.05 -1.86 12.70
N VAL A 297 -9.75 -2.93 13.06
CA VAL A 297 -9.45 -3.75 14.24
C VAL A 297 -9.48 -5.22 13.82
N SER A 298 -8.49 -5.98 14.27
CA SER A 298 -8.35 -7.40 14.03
C SER A 298 -8.15 -8.17 15.32
N PHE A 299 -8.82 -9.31 15.41
CA PHE A 299 -8.70 -10.27 16.50
C PHE A 299 -8.19 -11.58 15.94
N VAL A 300 -7.14 -12.12 16.55
CA VAL A 300 -6.51 -13.38 16.16
C VAL A 300 -6.42 -14.27 17.39
N TYR A 301 -6.80 -15.54 17.25
CA TYR A 301 -6.62 -16.55 18.29
C TYR A 301 -5.55 -17.55 17.84
N PHE A 302 -4.57 -17.84 18.70
CA PHE A 302 -3.50 -18.79 18.43
C PHE A 302 -3.87 -20.17 18.96
N TRP A 303 -4.22 -21.08 18.06
CA TRP A 303 -4.56 -22.46 18.41
C TRP A 303 -3.57 -23.43 17.77
N GLY A 304 -2.45 -23.66 18.46
CA GLY A 304 -1.35 -24.46 17.96
C GLY A 304 -0.77 -23.87 16.66
N LYS A 305 -0.98 -24.54 15.54
CA LYS A 305 -0.56 -24.05 14.20
C LYS A 305 -1.61 -23.17 13.52
N PHE A 306 -2.84 -23.16 14.01
CA PHE A 306 -3.95 -22.39 13.44
C PHE A 306 -4.02 -21.01 14.07
N GLN A 307 -4.34 -20.02 13.24
CA GLN A 307 -4.55 -18.63 13.60
C GLN A 307 -5.85 -18.16 12.93
N PRO A 308 -7.03 -18.60 13.39
CA PRO A 308 -8.28 -17.99 12.96
C PRO A 308 -8.31 -16.52 13.35
N HIS A 309 -8.88 -15.69 12.47
CA HIS A 309 -8.98 -14.26 12.68
C HIS A 309 -10.25 -13.66 12.10
N ILE A 310 -10.66 -12.55 12.70
CA ILE A 310 -11.70 -11.66 12.18
C ILE A 310 -11.17 -10.23 12.15
N THR A 311 -11.52 -9.49 11.11
CA THR A 311 -11.11 -8.10 10.94
C THR A 311 -12.28 -7.27 10.46
N TYR A 312 -12.44 -6.11 11.07
CA TYR A 312 -13.34 -5.06 10.61
C TYR A 312 -12.50 -3.88 10.16
N GLU A 313 -12.81 -3.32 9.00
CA GLU A 313 -12.22 -2.08 8.52
C GLU A 313 -13.27 -1.08 8.03
N ARG A 314 -12.89 0.19 8.08
CA ARG A 314 -13.67 1.31 7.57
C ARG A 314 -12.77 2.31 6.88
N PHE A 315 -13.25 2.83 5.76
CA PHE A 315 -12.61 3.87 5.00
C PHE A 315 -13.67 4.93 4.74
N ASP A 316 -13.51 6.10 5.34
CA ASP A 316 -14.39 7.25 5.16
C ASP A 316 -13.63 8.31 4.34
N THR A 317 -14.32 8.95 3.40
CA THR A 317 -13.78 9.97 2.52
C THR A 317 -14.67 11.21 2.51
N GLU A 318 -14.05 12.38 2.42
CA GLU A 318 -14.79 13.65 2.32
C GLU A 318 -14.48 14.32 0.97
N PRO A 319 -15.43 14.32 0.01
CA PRO A 319 -15.30 15.06 -1.24
C PRO A 319 -15.05 16.56 -1.02
N GLN A 320 -14.08 17.12 -1.76
CA GLN A 320 -13.63 18.51 -1.62
C GLN A 320 -14.47 19.46 -2.48
N TYR A 321 -15.64 19.87 -1.98
CA TYR A 321 -16.57 20.75 -2.71
C TYR A 321 -16.11 22.21 -2.78
N GLU A 322 -15.10 22.61 -2.01
CA GLU A 322 -14.52 23.95 -1.95
C GLU A 322 -13.99 24.42 -3.32
N ILE A 323 -13.57 23.50 -4.19
CA ILE A 323 -13.15 23.79 -5.57
C ILE A 323 -14.28 24.48 -6.36
N LEU A 324 -15.55 24.21 -6.03
CA LEU A 324 -16.70 24.83 -6.68
C LEU A 324 -16.79 26.34 -6.44
N ASP A 325 -16.16 26.87 -5.39
CA ASP A 325 -16.14 28.31 -5.10
C ASP A 325 -15.28 29.09 -6.10
N MET A 326 -14.38 28.39 -6.80
CA MET A 326 -13.56 28.95 -7.89
C MET A 326 -14.33 29.06 -9.21
N VAL A 327 -15.55 28.52 -9.29
CA VAL A 327 -16.37 28.49 -10.50
C VAL A 327 -17.64 29.33 -10.28
N ALA A 328 -17.92 30.25 -11.20
CA ALA A 328 -19.12 31.09 -11.11
C ALA A 328 -20.41 30.25 -11.15
N ASP A 329 -21.43 30.64 -10.37
CA ASP A 329 -22.71 29.89 -10.32
C ASP A 329 -23.43 29.79 -11.67
N THR A 330 -23.18 30.75 -12.56
CA THR A 330 -23.74 30.78 -13.91
C THR A 330 -22.95 29.93 -14.92
N ASP A 331 -21.78 29.41 -14.54
CA ASP A 331 -20.94 28.62 -15.44
C ASP A 331 -21.52 27.22 -15.63
N PRO A 332 -21.81 26.80 -16.89
CA PRO A 332 -22.36 25.48 -17.17
C PRO A 332 -21.45 24.30 -16.75
N VAL A 333 -20.15 24.53 -16.49
CA VAL A 333 -19.24 23.48 -16.00
C VAL A 333 -19.47 23.15 -14.51
N LYS A 334 -19.99 24.09 -13.72
CA LYS A 334 -20.16 23.93 -12.26
C LYS A 334 -20.97 22.70 -11.84
N PRO A 335 -22.16 22.40 -12.42
CA PRO A 335 -22.90 21.19 -12.07
C PRO A 335 -22.17 19.90 -12.48
N LEU A 336 -21.42 19.91 -13.60
CA LEU A 336 -20.63 18.76 -14.04
C LEU A 336 -19.45 18.50 -13.08
N LEU A 337 -18.77 19.57 -12.66
CA LEU A 337 -17.69 19.49 -11.68
C LEU A 337 -18.21 19.02 -10.32
N ARG A 338 -19.40 19.47 -9.89
CA ARG A 338 -20.03 18.98 -8.65
C ARG A 338 -20.28 17.47 -8.69
N ASP A 339 -20.79 16.96 -9.80
CA ASP A 339 -20.98 15.52 -10.00
C ASP A 339 -19.65 14.77 -9.98
N ALA A 340 -18.62 15.30 -10.66
CA ALA A 340 -17.28 14.71 -10.66
C ALA A 340 -16.65 14.67 -9.26
N ILE A 341 -16.80 15.72 -8.45
CA ILE A 341 -16.36 15.76 -7.06
C ILE A 341 -17.16 14.74 -6.23
N GLY A 342 -18.48 14.66 -6.39
CA GLY A 342 -19.29 13.70 -5.64
C GLY A 342 -18.90 12.23 -5.90
N ARG A 343 -18.37 11.92 -7.09
CA ARG A 343 -17.86 10.58 -7.44
C ARG A 343 -16.49 10.24 -6.85
N THR A 344 -15.83 11.17 -6.16
CA THR A 344 -14.62 10.84 -5.41
C THR A 344 -14.91 10.21 -4.05
N ASP A 345 -16.17 10.23 -3.58
CA ASP A 345 -16.61 9.50 -2.40
C ASP A 345 -16.37 7.99 -2.60
N GLU A 346 -15.80 7.36 -1.58
CA GLU A 346 -15.49 5.94 -1.51
C GLU A 346 -15.73 5.41 -0.09
N ASP A 347 -16.68 6.00 0.64
CA ASP A 347 -17.10 5.52 1.95
C ASP A 347 -17.44 4.01 1.89
N LYS A 348 -16.69 3.19 2.61
CA LYS A 348 -16.87 1.74 2.64
C LYS A 348 -16.48 1.08 3.94
N LYS A 349 -17.02 -0.11 4.15
CA LYS A 349 -16.66 -1.02 5.24
C LYS A 349 -16.27 -2.36 4.65
N THR A 350 -15.32 -3.05 5.27
CA THR A 350 -15.03 -4.45 4.92
C THR A 350 -14.97 -5.31 6.17
N TYR A 351 -15.47 -6.53 6.04
CA TYR A 351 -15.40 -7.58 7.05
C TYR A 351 -14.59 -8.73 6.49
N THR A 352 -13.58 -9.19 7.21
CA THR A 352 -12.76 -10.33 6.81
C THR A 352 -12.82 -11.41 7.88
N LEU A 353 -13.14 -12.64 7.47
CA LEU A 353 -13.01 -13.85 8.26
C LEU A 353 -11.97 -14.74 7.59
N GLY A 354 -10.97 -15.17 8.34
CA GLY A 354 -9.90 -15.99 7.77
C GLY A 354 -9.22 -16.91 8.76
N VAL A 355 -8.36 -17.76 8.22
CA VAL A 355 -7.50 -18.65 9.00
C VAL A 355 -6.14 -18.75 8.34
N LYS A 356 -5.10 -18.54 9.15
CA LYS A 356 -3.72 -18.87 8.80
C LYS A 356 -3.31 -20.18 9.47
N TYR A 357 -2.63 -21.05 8.74
CA TYR A 357 -2.06 -22.30 9.23
C TYR A 357 -0.55 -22.32 8.97
N ASN A 358 0.25 -22.35 10.03
CA ASN A 358 1.71 -22.43 9.93
C ASN A 358 2.15 -23.87 9.68
N LEU A 359 2.56 -24.18 8.45
CA LEU A 359 3.08 -25.50 8.10
C LEU A 359 4.37 -25.78 8.86
N ASP A 360 5.30 -24.83 8.81
CA ASP A 360 6.61 -24.84 9.46
C ASP A 360 7.03 -23.41 9.87
N ARG A 361 8.33 -23.19 10.14
CA ARG A 361 8.86 -21.88 10.59
C ARG A 361 8.96 -20.82 9.49
N GLY A 362 8.85 -21.23 8.23
CA GLY A 362 8.99 -20.36 7.07
C GLY A 362 7.82 -20.44 6.09
N THR A 363 6.83 -21.31 6.29
CA THR A 363 5.72 -21.51 5.35
C THR A 363 4.37 -21.48 6.06
N ALA A 364 3.41 -20.75 5.49
CA ALA A 364 2.02 -20.70 5.96
C ALA A 364 1.03 -20.81 4.80
N VAL A 365 -0.10 -21.47 5.07
CA VAL A 365 -1.27 -21.49 4.20
C VAL A 365 -2.34 -20.58 4.81
N LYS A 366 -3.09 -19.87 3.98
CA LYS A 366 -4.16 -18.96 4.43
C LYS A 366 -5.41 -19.14 3.60
N ILE A 367 -6.56 -18.90 4.21
CA ILE A 367 -7.85 -18.80 3.53
C ILE A 367 -8.60 -17.63 4.15
N ASP A 368 -8.99 -16.65 3.33
CA ASP A 368 -9.74 -15.47 3.75
C ASP A 368 -11.00 -15.32 2.89
N TYR A 369 -12.11 -15.00 3.56
CA TYR A 369 -13.30 -14.42 2.93
C TYR A 369 -13.45 -12.98 3.42
N SER A 370 -13.48 -12.03 2.48
CA SER A 370 -13.68 -10.61 2.75
C SER A 370 -14.92 -10.08 2.02
N TYR A 371 -15.78 -9.34 2.70
CA TYR A 371 -16.95 -8.68 2.10
C TYR A 371 -16.87 -7.17 2.28
N THR A 372 -16.88 -6.42 1.17
CA THR A 372 -16.85 -4.96 1.14
C THR A 372 -18.24 -4.42 0.81
N ASP A 373 -18.68 -3.45 1.61
CA ASP A 373 -19.96 -2.75 1.56
C ASP A 373 -19.66 -1.26 1.32
N PHE A 374 -20.03 -0.76 0.14
CA PHE A 374 -19.90 0.66 -0.21
C PHE A 374 -21.17 1.40 0.18
N LYS A 375 -21.01 2.57 0.80
CA LYS A 375 -22.15 3.41 1.17
C LYS A 375 -22.95 3.86 -0.05
N ILE A 376 -22.27 4.07 -1.17
CA ILE A 376 -22.86 4.42 -2.47
C ILE A 376 -22.21 3.50 -3.51
N GLU A 377 -23.02 2.67 -4.18
CA GLU A 377 -22.53 1.87 -5.31
C GLU A 377 -22.41 2.75 -6.57
N VAL A 378 -21.24 2.68 -7.22
CA VAL A 378 -20.95 3.39 -8.47
C VAL A 378 -20.52 2.38 -9.54
N ASN A 379 -21.34 2.22 -10.58
CA ASN A 379 -21.01 1.38 -11.73
C ASN A 379 -20.17 2.17 -12.76
N ASP A 380 -18.90 2.42 -12.40
CA ASP A 380 -17.92 3.07 -13.27
C ASP A 380 -17.10 2.02 -14.05
N PRO A 381 -16.90 2.16 -15.36
CA PRO A 381 -16.20 1.17 -16.18
C PRO A 381 -14.69 1.09 -15.89
N VAL A 382 -14.11 2.11 -15.24
CA VAL A 382 -12.69 2.16 -14.88
C VAL A 382 -12.50 1.72 -13.42
N ARG A 383 -13.36 2.20 -12.52
CA ARG A 383 -13.26 1.94 -11.08
C ARG A 383 -14.63 1.64 -10.46
N PRO A 384 -15.17 0.43 -10.66
CA PRO A 384 -16.45 0.05 -10.07
C PRO A 384 -16.34 0.02 -8.54
N GLN A 385 -17.34 0.60 -7.88
CA GLN A 385 -17.54 0.56 -6.43
C GLN A 385 -18.84 -0.22 -6.20
N LEU A 386 -18.74 -1.54 -6.04
CA LEU A 386 -19.88 -2.45 -5.92
C LEU A 386 -19.69 -3.34 -4.71
N ASP A 387 -20.78 -3.65 -4.01
CA ASP A 387 -20.75 -4.51 -2.82
C ASP A 387 -20.36 -5.92 -3.22
N ALA A 388 -19.21 -6.40 -2.76
CA ALA A 388 -18.65 -7.64 -3.27
C ALA A 388 -17.93 -8.44 -2.19
N GLY A 389 -18.10 -9.77 -2.27
CA GLY A 389 -17.35 -10.75 -1.50
C GLY A 389 -16.22 -11.35 -2.32
N VAL A 390 -15.02 -11.45 -1.73
CA VAL A 390 -13.86 -12.12 -2.30
C VAL A 390 -13.46 -13.29 -1.41
N LEU A 391 -13.37 -14.48 -2.01
CA LEU A 391 -12.78 -15.65 -1.37
C LEU A 391 -11.37 -15.85 -1.94
N SER A 392 -10.39 -16.02 -1.06
CA SER A 392 -9.00 -16.19 -1.46
C SER A 392 -8.29 -17.23 -0.60
N ALA A 393 -7.29 -17.88 -1.20
CA ALA A 393 -6.38 -18.78 -0.52
C ALA A 393 -4.95 -18.50 -0.96
N SER A 394 -3.98 -18.60 -0.05
CA SER A 394 -2.59 -18.35 -0.38
C SER A 394 -1.63 -19.29 0.33
N VAL A 395 -0.44 -19.41 -0.26
CA VAL A 395 0.74 -19.99 0.38
C VAL A 395 1.81 -18.89 0.44
N SER A 396 2.18 -18.50 1.65
CA SER A 396 3.26 -17.54 1.90
C SER A 396 4.47 -18.25 2.47
N PHE A 397 5.66 -17.90 1.99
CA PHE A 397 6.92 -18.50 2.45
C PHE A 397 8.07 -17.51 2.56
N ILE A 398 9.05 -17.84 3.39
CA ILE A 398 10.34 -17.17 3.55
C ILE A 398 11.47 -18.21 3.55
N PHE A 399 12.68 -17.83 3.10
CA PHE A 399 13.86 -18.71 3.07
C PHE A 399 15.17 -17.96 3.27
#